data_AF-A0A7W7BQ64-F1
#
_entry.id   AF-A0A7W7BQ64-F1
#
_cell.length_a   1.000
_cell.length_b   1.000
_cell.length_c   1.000
_cell.angle_alpha   90.00
_cell.angle_beta   90.00
_cell.angle_gamma   90.00
#
_symmetry.space_group_name_H-M   'P 1'
#
loop_
_entity.id
_entity.type
_entity.pdbx_description
1 polymer ?
#
loop_
_entity_poly.entity_id
_entity_poly.type
_entity_poly.pdbx_seq_one_letter_code
_entity_poly.pdbx_strand_id
1 'polypeptide(L)'
;MGGPVERCCAIRPDTVALVTSERVRKALSSFVEEREWAQFHTPVNLAKSVSIEAAELLECFQWGDDADASRVREELADVVTYCTLLAMRLGVDLDQIVLEKLAITERKYPADRAKGRSAKYDAL
;
A
#
# COMPACT_ATOMS: atom_id res chain seq x y z
N MET A 1 -40.76 5.25 38.14
CA MET A 1 -39.79 4.15 37.90
C MET A 1 -39.49 4.11 36.41
N GLY A 2 -38.50 4.88 35.96
CA GLY A 2 -38.06 4.90 34.56
C GLY A 2 -36.78 4.08 34.46
N GLY A 3 -36.86 2.93 33.80
CA GLY A 3 -35.70 2.06 33.57
C GLY A 3 -34.70 2.74 32.62
N PRO A 4 -33.40 2.41 32.73
CA PRO A 4 -32.40 2.94 31.82
C PRO A 4 -32.65 2.37 30.42
N VAL A 5 -32.96 3.26 29.48
CA VAL A 5 -32.91 2.97 28.05
C VAL A 5 -31.49 2.49 27.71
N GLU A 6 -31.37 1.22 27.33
CA GLU A 6 -30.15 0.66 26.82
C GLU A 6 -29.71 1.51 25.62
N ARG A 7 -28.56 2.16 25.77
CA ARG A 7 -27.88 2.82 24.66
C ARG A 7 -27.54 1.73 23.66
N CYS A 8 -28.32 1.64 22.59
CA CYS A 8 -27.97 0.93 21.38
C CYS A 8 -26.57 1.39 21.00
N CYS A 9 -25.59 0.50 21.16
CA CYS A 9 -24.23 0.72 20.71
C CYS A 9 -24.31 0.80 19.19
N ALA A 10 -24.40 2.03 18.66
CA ALA A 10 -24.23 2.24 17.24
C ALA A 10 -22.84 1.74 16.89
N ILE A 11 -22.78 0.62 16.16
CA ILE A 11 -21.59 0.17 15.47
C ILE A 11 -21.15 1.38 14.63
N ARG A 12 -20.09 2.06 15.06
CA ARG A 12 -19.43 3.04 14.19
C ARG A 12 -18.90 2.19 13.04
N PRO A 13 -19.24 2.49 11.78
CA PRO A 13 -18.58 1.82 10.68
C PRO A 13 -17.10 2.07 10.90
N ASP A 14 -16.37 0.99 11.19
CA ASP A 14 -14.93 1.02 11.36
C ASP A 14 -14.38 1.86 10.22
N THR A 15 -13.64 2.92 10.58
CA THR A 15 -12.95 3.78 9.62
C THR A 15 -12.22 2.84 8.67
N VAL A 16 -12.70 2.74 7.41
CA VAL A 16 -12.05 1.90 6.41
C VAL A 16 -10.64 2.44 6.27
N ALA A 17 -9.68 1.72 6.85
CA ALA A 17 -8.28 2.09 6.84
C ALA A 17 -7.76 1.77 5.45
N LEU A 18 -7.84 2.74 4.56
CA LEU A 18 -7.34 2.61 3.20
C LEU A 18 -5.80 2.63 3.20
N VAL A 19 -5.18 1.81 2.34
CA VAL A 19 -3.73 1.78 2.08
C VAL A 19 -3.22 3.20 1.86
N THR A 20 -3.99 4.00 1.12
CA THR A 20 -3.82 5.46 1.10
C THR A 20 -5.12 6.18 1.43
N SER A 21 -5.04 7.08 2.42
CA SER A 21 -6.17 7.91 2.81
C SER A 21 -6.68 8.76 1.64
N GLU A 22 -7.97 9.09 1.67
CA GLU A 22 -8.59 10.01 0.70
C GLU A 22 -7.84 11.33 0.61
N ARG A 23 -7.32 11.84 1.74
CA ARG A 23 -6.51 13.06 1.79
C ARG A 23 -5.26 12.94 0.91
N VAL A 24 -4.55 11.81 0.97
CA VAL A 24 -3.33 11.57 0.18
C VAL A 24 -3.69 11.48 -1.30
N ARG A 25 -4.70 10.68 -1.66
CA ARG A 25 -5.13 10.53 -3.06
C ARG A 25 -5.56 11.87 -3.68
N LYS A 26 -6.28 12.71 -2.94
CA LYS A 26 -6.62 14.07 -3.39
C LYS A 26 -5.39 14.97 -3.58
N ALA A 27 -4.46 14.96 -2.61
CA ALA A 27 -3.24 15.76 -2.71
C ALA A 27 -2.40 15.35 -3.94
N LEU A 28 -2.28 14.05 -4.21
CA LEU A 28 -1.61 13.54 -5.41
C LEU A 28 -2.33 13.96 -6.69
N SER A 29 -3.67 13.83 -6.76
CA SER A 29 -4.43 14.29 -7.91
C SER A 29 -4.21 15.77 -8.20
N SER A 30 -4.29 16.63 -7.17
CA SER A 30 -4.04 18.07 -7.32
C SER A 30 -2.61 18.35 -7.77
N PHE A 31 -1.62 17.69 -7.18
CA PHE A 31 -0.21 17.84 -7.56
C PHE A 31 0.02 17.50 -9.04
N VAL A 32 -0.60 16.42 -9.53
CA VAL A 32 -0.50 15.97 -10.92
C VAL A 32 -1.24 16.92 -11.86
N GLU A 33 -2.42 17.39 -11.48
CA GLU A 33 -3.24 18.32 -12.27
C GLU A 33 -2.56 19.68 -12.43
N GLU A 34 -2.06 20.27 -11.35
CA GLU A 34 -1.34 21.57 -11.34
C GLU A 34 -0.13 21.59 -12.28
N ARG A 35 0.46 20.42 -12.54
CA ARG A 35 1.65 20.26 -13.38
C ARG A 35 1.33 19.71 -14.77
N GLU A 36 0.07 19.42 -15.05
CA GLU A 36 -0.40 18.76 -16.27
C GLU A 36 0.32 17.41 -16.52
N TRP A 37 0.77 16.73 -15.46
CA TRP A 37 1.56 15.51 -15.57
C TRP A 37 0.76 14.26 -15.93
N ALA A 38 -0.57 14.34 -15.88
CA ALA A 38 -1.46 13.25 -16.26
C ALA A 38 -1.16 12.68 -17.66
N GLN A 39 -0.63 13.49 -18.57
CA GLN A 39 -0.21 13.07 -19.91
C GLN A 39 0.99 12.11 -19.92
N PHE A 40 1.89 12.20 -18.93
CA PHE A 40 3.07 11.33 -18.80
C PHE A 40 2.76 10.07 -17.98
N HIS A 41 1.69 10.09 -17.19
CA HIS A 41 1.25 9.02 -16.30
C HIS A 41 0.53 7.88 -17.05
N THR A 42 1.18 7.33 -18.08
CA THR A 42 0.74 6.07 -18.70
C THR A 42 0.98 4.90 -17.72
N PRO A 43 0.20 3.80 -17.78
CA PRO A 43 0.43 2.64 -16.92
C PRO A 43 1.86 2.09 -17.01
N VAL A 44 2.46 2.10 -18.20
CA VAL A 44 3.84 1.65 -18.43
C VAL A 44 4.85 2.58 -17.75
N ASN A 45 4.65 3.89 -17.84
CA ASN A 45 5.57 4.85 -17.20
C ASN A 45 5.47 4.77 -15.68
N LEU A 46 4.27 4.70 -15.12
CA LEU A 46 4.08 4.55 -13.68
C LEU A 46 4.64 3.24 -13.15
N ALA A 47 4.50 2.13 -13.89
CA ALA A 47 5.12 0.86 -13.51
C ALA A 47 6.66 0.93 -13.53
N LYS A 48 7.25 1.67 -14.48
CA LYS A 48 8.69 1.95 -14.47
C LYS A 48 9.08 2.77 -13.25
N SER A 49 8.35 3.83 -12.92
CA SER A 49 8.60 4.63 -11.71
C SER A 49 8.58 3.77 -10.45
N VAL A 50 7.57 2.91 -10.28
CA VAL A 50 7.54 1.96 -9.14
C VAL A 50 8.82 1.13 -9.06
N SER A 51 9.31 0.62 -10.19
CA SER A 51 10.55 -0.16 -10.21
C SER A 51 11.81 0.66 -9.91
N ILE A 52 11.83 1.93 -10.28
CA ILE A 52 12.95 2.84 -10.03
C ILE A 52 13.00 3.16 -8.54
N GLU A 53 11.90 3.62 -7.94
CA GLU A 53 11.88 3.96 -6.51
C GLU A 53 12.12 2.73 -5.62
N ALA A 54 11.68 1.55 -6.06
CA ALA A 54 11.99 0.31 -5.35
C ALA A 54 13.48 -0.02 -5.37
N ALA A 55 14.20 0.37 -6.43
CA ALA A 55 15.65 0.24 -6.52
C ALA A 55 16.38 1.29 -5.67
N GLU A 56 15.86 2.52 -5.56
CA GLU A 56 16.40 3.55 -4.66
C GLU A 56 16.21 3.16 -3.18
N LEU A 57 15.04 2.60 -2.84
CA LEU A 57 14.81 1.99 -1.53
C LEU A 57 15.80 0.84 -1.25
N LEU A 58 16.08 0.00 -2.24
CA LEU A 58 17.07 -1.07 -2.11
C LEU A 58 18.49 -0.52 -1.92
N GLU A 59 18.84 0.57 -2.61
CA GLU A 59 20.16 1.21 -2.51
C GLU A 59 20.49 1.65 -1.08
N CYS A 60 19.48 2.04 -0.30
CA CYS A 60 19.65 2.37 1.13
C CYS A 60 20.34 1.25 1.92
N PHE A 61 20.21 0.00 1.49
CA PHE A 61 20.76 -1.18 2.15
C PHE A 61 21.91 -1.84 1.35
N GLN A 62 22.41 -1.20 0.29
CA GLN A 62 23.39 -1.80 -0.63
C GLN A 62 24.69 -2.22 0.08
N TRP A 63 25.13 -1.46 1.08
CA TRP A 63 26.41 -1.64 1.77
C TRP A 63 26.30 -2.22 3.18
N GLY A 64 25.09 -2.58 3.62
CA GLY A 64 24.81 -3.14 4.94
C GLY A 64 23.47 -2.71 5.51
N ASP A 65 23.21 -3.13 6.75
CA ASP A 65 21.91 -2.93 7.41
C ASP A 65 21.79 -1.57 8.12
N ASP A 66 22.88 -0.81 8.23
CA ASP A 66 22.94 0.51 8.87
C ASP A 66 22.50 1.63 7.91
N ALA A 67 21.26 1.51 7.44
CA ALA A 67 20.67 2.46 6.49
C ALA A 67 20.21 3.76 7.18
N ASP A 68 20.33 4.89 6.48
CA ASP A 68 19.74 6.15 6.92
C ASP A 68 18.21 6.05 6.95
N ALA A 69 17.64 6.02 8.16
CA ALA A 69 16.20 5.90 8.38
C ALA A 69 15.37 7.04 7.79
N SER A 70 15.97 8.21 7.55
CA SER A 70 15.30 9.32 6.86
C SER A 70 15.15 9.00 5.36
N ARG A 71 16.25 8.60 4.71
CA ARG A 71 16.25 8.20 3.30
C ARG A 71 15.33 7.01 3.05
N VAL A 72 15.41 5.95 3.87
CA VAL A 72 14.51 4.78 3.75
C VAL A 72 13.04 5.19 3.78
N ARG A 73 12.67 6.19 4.60
CA ARG A 73 11.29 6.68 4.68
C ARG A 73 10.88 7.43 3.42
N GLU A 74 11.78 8.21 2.85
CA GLU A 74 11.56 8.96 1.60
C GLU A 74 11.34 7.98 0.44
N GLU A 75 12.27 7.05 0.20
CA GLU A 75 12.16 6.10 -0.92
C GLU A 75 10.93 5.18 -0.76
N LEU A 76 10.60 4.76 0.47
CA LEU A 76 9.39 3.99 0.72
C LEU A 76 8.12 4.81 0.41
N ALA A 77 8.12 6.10 0.72
CA ALA A 77 7.00 6.98 0.39
C ALA A 77 6.86 7.14 -1.13
N ASP A 78 7.95 7.19 -1.88
CA ASP A 78 7.94 7.29 -3.34
C ASP A 78 7.43 6.00 -4.00
N VAL A 79 7.86 4.82 -3.52
CA VAL A 79 7.31 3.53 -3.96
C VAL A 79 5.79 3.49 -3.79
N VAL A 80 5.28 3.87 -2.61
CA VAL A 80 3.83 3.86 -2.34
C VAL A 80 3.10 4.93 -3.16
N THR A 81 3.72 6.09 -3.38
CA THR A 81 3.17 7.16 -4.22
C THR A 81 2.94 6.69 -5.64
N TYR A 82 3.94 6.08 -6.29
CA TYR A 82 3.77 5.59 -7.66
C TYR A 82 2.87 4.36 -7.75
N CYS A 83 2.85 3.47 -6.73
CA CYS A 83 1.84 2.42 -6.65
C CYS A 83 0.42 3.00 -6.62
N THR A 84 0.21 4.07 -5.86
CA THR A 84 -1.09 4.74 -5.73
C THR A 84 -1.49 5.42 -7.04
N LEU A 85 -0.58 6.17 -7.68
CA LEU A 85 -0.82 6.78 -8.98
C LEU A 85 -1.13 5.74 -10.06
N LEU A 86 -0.44 4.60 -10.04
CA LEU A 86 -0.70 3.48 -10.94
C LEU A 86 -2.09 2.89 -10.72
N ALA A 87 -2.48 2.64 -9.46
CA ALA A 87 -3.81 2.14 -9.13
C ALA A 87 -4.92 3.09 -9.60
N MET A 88 -4.75 4.40 -9.34
CA MET A 88 -5.64 5.45 -9.82
C MET A 88 -5.72 5.47 -11.36
N ARG A 89 -4.59 5.31 -12.05
CA ARG A 89 -4.55 5.28 -13.52
C ARG A 89 -5.21 4.04 -14.12
N LEU A 90 -5.11 2.90 -13.44
CA LEU A 90 -5.76 1.65 -13.84
C LEU A 90 -7.24 1.57 -13.44
N GLY A 91 -7.71 2.49 -12.58
CA GLY A 91 -9.07 2.48 -12.06
C GLY A 91 -9.34 1.34 -11.10
N VAL A 92 -8.33 0.90 -10.35
CA VAL A 92 -8.44 -0.20 -9.38
C VAL A 92 -8.36 0.34 -7.95
N ASP A 93 -9.11 -0.30 -7.05
CA ASP A 93 -9.02 -0.04 -5.61
C ASP A 93 -7.80 -0.79 -5.04
N LEU A 94 -6.84 -0.03 -4.51
CA LEU A 94 -5.57 -0.57 -4.03
C LEU A 94 -5.75 -1.49 -2.81
N ASP A 95 -6.68 -1.16 -1.92
CA ASP A 95 -7.03 -1.97 -0.75
C ASP A 95 -7.64 -3.29 -1.17
N GLN A 96 -8.61 -3.24 -2.09
CA GLN A 96 -9.27 -4.43 -2.59
C GLN A 96 -8.27 -5.40 -3.22
N ILE A 97 -7.40 -4.94 -4.13
CA ILE A 97 -6.45 -5.85 -4.80
C ILE A 97 -5.40 -6.42 -3.84
N VAL A 98 -5.02 -5.68 -2.80
CA VAL A 98 -4.11 -6.18 -1.75
C VAL A 98 -4.80 -7.25 -0.91
N LEU A 99 -6.04 -7.04 -0.49
CA LEU A 99 -6.82 -8.01 0.30
C LEU A 99 -7.09 -9.31 -0.50
N GLU A 100 -7.45 -9.17 -1.77
CA GLU A 100 -7.62 -10.32 -2.68
C GLU A 100 -6.32 -11.12 -2.81
N LYS A 101 -5.18 -10.43 -2.98
CA LYS A 101 -3.87 -11.06 -3.05
C LYS A 101 -3.47 -11.72 -1.72
N LEU A 102 -3.81 -11.10 -0.59
CA LEU A 102 -3.55 -11.63 0.74
C LEU A 102 -4.29 -12.96 0.95
N ALA A 103 -5.58 -13.03 0.62
CA ALA A 103 -6.36 -14.26 0.71
C ALA A 103 -5.77 -15.40 -0.13
N ILE A 104 -5.21 -15.10 -1.30
CA ILE A 104 -4.46 -16.09 -2.11
C ILE A 104 -3.18 -16.52 -1.39
N THR A 105 -2.47 -15.58 -0.77
CA THR A 105 -1.20 -15.82 -0.08
C THR A 105 -1.40 -16.67 1.17
N GLU A 106 -2.44 -16.43 1.96
CA GLU A 106 -2.81 -17.25 3.12
C GLU A 106 -3.06 -18.71 2.74
N ARG A 107 -3.72 -18.96 1.61
CA ARG A 107 -3.92 -20.33 1.09
C ARG A 107 -2.62 -21.01 0.67
N LYS A 108 -1.64 -20.23 0.18
CA LYS A 108 -0.31 -20.75 -0.18
C LYS A 108 0.57 -20.97 1.05
N TYR A 109 0.40 -20.17 2.09
CA TYR A 109 1.23 -20.17 3.30
C TYR A 109 0.36 -20.35 4.56
N PRO A 110 -0.21 -21.56 4.80
CA PRO A 110 -0.97 -21.83 6.02
C PRO A 110 -0.15 -21.54 7.28
N ALA A 111 -0.75 -20.90 8.28
CA ALA A 111 -0.03 -20.43 9.46
C ALA A 111 0.64 -21.57 10.25
N ASP A 112 0.05 -22.75 10.30
CA ASP A 112 0.59 -23.95 10.94
C ASP A 112 1.88 -24.47 10.27
N ARG A 113 2.06 -24.20 8.97
CA ARG A 113 3.23 -24.65 8.19
C ARG A 113 4.27 -23.57 7.98
N ALA A 114 3.84 -22.32 7.81
CA ALA A 114 4.69 -21.18 7.47
C ALA A 114 5.31 -20.47 8.70
N LYS A 115 4.81 -20.72 9.92
CA LYS A 115 5.26 -19.99 11.12
C LYS A 115 6.77 -20.13 11.34
N GLY A 116 7.48 -18.98 11.32
CA GLY A 116 8.93 -18.92 11.53
C GLY A 116 9.78 -19.43 10.37
N ARG A 117 9.17 -19.65 9.19
CA ARG A 117 9.86 -20.16 7.99
C ARG A 117 9.65 -19.21 6.81
N SER A 118 10.72 -18.92 6.08
CA SER A 118 10.69 -18.15 4.83
C SER A 118 10.79 -19.03 3.58
N ALA A 119 10.73 -20.35 3.75
CA ALA A 119 10.71 -21.29 2.63
C ALA A 119 9.49 -21.02 1.73
N LYS A 120 9.68 -21.15 0.42
CA LYS A 120 8.57 -21.04 -0.53
C LYS A 120 7.54 -22.14 -0.26
N TYR A 121 6.28 -21.87 -0.61
CA TYR A 121 5.15 -22.76 -0.32
C TYR A 121 5.27 -24.19 -0.87
N ASP A 122 6.04 -24.38 -1.93
CA ASP A 122 6.37 -25.69 -2.51
C ASP A 122 7.39 -26.47 -1.67
N ALA A 123 7.97 -25.86 -0.64
CA ALA A 123 8.95 -26.40 0.28
C ALA A 123 8.53 -26.30 1.77
N LEU A 124 7.24 -26.09 2.07
CA LEU A 124 6.67 -25.96 3.42
C LEU A 124 6.12 -27.27 4.01
#